data_AF-A0A955BYZ4-F1
#
_entry.id   AF-A0A955BYZ4-F1
#
_cell.length_a   1.000
_cell.length_b   1.000
_cell.length_c   1.000
_cell.angle_alpha   90.00
_cell.angle_beta   90.00
_cell.angle_gamma   90.00
#
_symmetry.space_group_name_H-M   'P 1'
#
loop_
_entity.id
_entity.type
_entity.pdbx_description
1 polymer ?
#
loop_
_entity_poly.entity_id
_entity_poly.type
_entity_poly.pdbx_seq_one_letter_code
_entity_poly.pdbx_strand_id
1 'polypeptide(L)'
;PSWATGLTITGFVPTAITDDGNTVVGSTVYNGGLYAASMYNSVTGFTDVTDLMAGVPGASDVGLFEVAIDVSADGRKLLGFTRILGLNWQIDLDGTGACSPPLLTEPPNDFQQDPNIGLFLVFNAAVIGSSDIDYQWYKNGVAMTDTPNPFDPNDPTSFTSIVYGATTQQLFIDNVLCQDMGVYHCVVSNACGTVSVPPVIGTVGPLCPGDINADRVVDLSDLAGLLAHFGQTNAYTPEGDITGDHVVDLADLAGLLAEFGNVCFCP
;
A
#
# COMPACT_ATOMS: atom_id res chain seq x y z
N PRO A 1 -39.13 -0.90 -15.13
CA PRO A 1 -38.63 0.38 -15.70
C PRO A 1 -39.62 1.55 -15.59
N SER A 2 -39.15 2.67 -15.05
CA SER A 2 -39.90 3.92 -14.94
C SER A 2 -40.35 4.50 -16.30
N TRP A 3 -39.60 4.21 -17.37
CA TRP A 3 -39.87 4.63 -18.74
C TRP A 3 -40.90 3.75 -19.48
N ALA A 4 -41.16 2.52 -18.99
CA ALA A 4 -42.05 1.56 -19.64
C ALA A 4 -43.50 1.63 -19.14
N THR A 5 -43.88 2.73 -18.49
CA THR A 5 -45.24 2.93 -17.96
C THR A 5 -46.26 2.89 -19.12
N GLY A 6 -47.14 1.88 -19.10
CA GLY A 6 -48.15 1.64 -20.15
C GLY A 6 -47.73 0.65 -21.25
N LEU A 7 -46.53 0.07 -21.20
CA LEU A 7 -46.11 -1.02 -22.08
C LEU A 7 -46.33 -2.39 -21.43
N THR A 8 -46.75 -3.39 -22.22
CA THR A 8 -46.90 -4.77 -21.75
C THR A 8 -45.75 -5.64 -22.23
N ILE A 9 -45.20 -6.46 -21.32
CA ILE A 9 -44.25 -7.50 -21.71
C ILE A 9 -44.99 -8.53 -22.54
N THR A 10 -44.52 -8.73 -23.76
CA THR A 10 -45.09 -9.65 -24.77
C THR A 10 -44.18 -10.84 -25.06
N GLY A 11 -42.94 -10.81 -24.57
CA GLY A 11 -42.00 -11.92 -24.72
C GLY A 11 -40.64 -11.61 -24.10
N PHE A 12 -39.77 -12.60 -24.15
CA PHE A 12 -38.37 -12.51 -23.73
C PHE A 12 -37.53 -13.37 -24.66
N VAL A 13 -36.42 -12.83 -25.13
CA VAL A 13 -35.47 -13.51 -26.01
C VAL A 13 -34.20 -13.80 -25.20
N PRO A 14 -34.05 -15.01 -24.64
CA PRO A 14 -32.86 -15.37 -23.87
C PRO A 14 -31.64 -15.51 -24.80
N THR A 15 -30.48 -15.08 -24.32
CA THR A 15 -29.21 -15.12 -25.05
C THR A 15 -28.13 -15.89 -24.28
N ALA A 16 -28.13 -15.81 -22.95
CA ALA A 16 -27.17 -16.52 -22.11
C ALA A 16 -27.76 -16.86 -20.74
N ILE A 17 -27.06 -17.71 -19.99
CA ILE A 17 -27.42 -18.13 -18.64
C ILE A 17 -26.12 -18.29 -17.82
N THR A 18 -26.19 -17.99 -16.53
CA THR A 18 -25.09 -18.22 -15.58
C THR A 18 -24.81 -19.73 -15.43
N ASP A 19 -23.59 -20.09 -15.01
CA ASP A 19 -23.16 -21.50 -14.87
C ASP A 19 -23.98 -22.26 -13.82
N ASP A 20 -24.48 -21.54 -12.81
CA ASP A 20 -25.36 -22.08 -11.78
C ASP A 20 -26.81 -22.28 -12.28
N GLY A 21 -27.13 -21.82 -13.48
CA GLY A 21 -28.45 -21.92 -14.10
C GLY A 21 -29.53 -21.01 -13.48
N ASN A 22 -29.17 -20.13 -12.54
CA ASN A 22 -30.15 -19.36 -11.77
C ASN A 22 -30.58 -18.05 -12.44
N THR A 23 -29.74 -17.49 -13.31
CA THR A 23 -29.99 -16.20 -13.94
C THR A 23 -29.88 -16.31 -15.45
N VAL A 24 -30.98 -15.99 -16.14
CA VAL A 24 -31.03 -15.93 -17.61
C VAL A 24 -30.95 -14.48 -18.04
N VAL A 25 -30.12 -14.20 -19.05
CA VAL A 25 -29.94 -12.87 -19.62
C VAL A 25 -30.47 -12.85 -21.05
N GLY A 26 -31.02 -11.71 -21.46
CA GLY A 26 -31.60 -11.55 -22.79
C GLY A 26 -32.25 -10.21 -23.01
N SER A 27 -33.16 -10.15 -23.98
CA SER A 27 -33.92 -8.95 -24.31
C SER A 27 -35.42 -9.15 -24.05
N THR A 28 -36.01 -8.22 -23.31
CA THR A 28 -37.46 -8.15 -23.09
C THR A 28 -38.15 -7.48 -24.27
N VAL A 29 -39.22 -8.12 -24.73
CA VAL A 29 -40.06 -7.65 -25.84
C VAL A 29 -41.29 -6.96 -25.27
N TYR A 30 -41.45 -5.67 -25.54
CA TYR A 30 -42.65 -4.91 -25.14
C TYR A 30 -43.51 -4.62 -26.36
N ASN A 31 -44.81 -4.89 -26.30
CA ASN A 31 -45.76 -4.61 -27.41
C ASN A 31 -45.25 -5.07 -28.80
N GLY A 32 -44.49 -6.18 -28.89
CA GLY A 32 -43.95 -6.73 -30.14
C GLY A 32 -42.60 -6.19 -30.63
N GLY A 33 -41.95 -5.24 -29.93
CA GLY A 33 -40.58 -4.79 -30.24
C GLY A 33 -39.59 -5.11 -29.11
N LEU A 34 -38.29 -5.12 -29.41
CA LEU A 34 -37.21 -5.31 -28.41
C LEU A 34 -36.86 -3.97 -27.80
N TYR A 35 -36.99 -3.81 -26.48
CA TYR A 35 -36.79 -2.50 -25.84
C TYR A 35 -35.84 -2.50 -24.63
N ALA A 36 -35.50 -3.66 -24.07
CA ALA A 36 -34.64 -3.69 -22.88
C ALA A 36 -33.80 -4.95 -22.79
N ALA A 37 -32.51 -4.77 -22.54
CA ALA A 37 -31.64 -5.76 -21.94
C ALA A 37 -32.17 -6.05 -20.55
N SER A 38 -32.38 -7.33 -20.24
CA SER A 38 -32.98 -7.74 -18.99
C SER A 38 -32.36 -9.03 -18.48
N MET A 39 -32.41 -9.17 -17.17
CA MET A 39 -32.10 -10.40 -16.46
C MET A 39 -33.39 -10.99 -15.91
N TYR A 40 -33.48 -12.30 -15.88
CA TYR A 40 -34.55 -13.03 -15.21
C TYR A 40 -33.95 -14.00 -14.20
N ASN A 41 -34.46 -13.92 -12.98
CA ASN A 41 -34.20 -14.89 -11.92
C ASN A 41 -35.55 -15.29 -11.29
N SER A 42 -35.71 -16.54 -10.90
CA SER A 42 -36.98 -17.03 -10.33
C SER A 42 -37.37 -16.35 -9.00
N VAL A 43 -36.40 -15.78 -8.29
CA VAL A 43 -36.60 -15.09 -7.01
C VAL A 43 -36.97 -13.62 -7.22
N THR A 44 -36.21 -12.90 -8.06
CA THR A 44 -36.35 -11.45 -8.24
C THR A 44 -37.21 -11.06 -9.45
N GLY A 45 -37.53 -12.01 -10.33
CA GLY A 45 -38.27 -11.76 -11.56
C GLY A 45 -37.44 -11.06 -12.62
N PHE A 46 -38.11 -10.32 -13.51
CA PHE A 46 -37.44 -9.54 -14.56
C PHE A 46 -36.85 -8.25 -13.99
N THR A 47 -35.55 -8.04 -14.23
CA THR A 47 -34.82 -6.81 -13.91
C THR A 47 -34.32 -6.17 -15.19
N ASP A 48 -34.67 -4.92 -15.44
CA ASP A 48 -34.15 -4.12 -16.55
C ASP A 48 -32.75 -3.60 -16.18
N VAL A 49 -31.80 -3.75 -17.10
CA VAL A 49 -30.43 -3.28 -16.89
C VAL A 49 -30.37 -1.76 -16.66
N THR A 50 -31.28 -1.00 -17.26
CA THR A 50 -31.39 0.46 -17.05
C THR A 50 -31.78 0.80 -15.62
N ASP A 51 -32.65 0.00 -15.00
CA ASP A 51 -33.05 0.18 -13.61
C ASP A 51 -31.90 -0.13 -12.65
N LEU A 52 -30.98 -1.03 -13.02
CA LEU A 52 -29.77 -1.30 -12.24
C LEU A 52 -28.76 -0.14 -12.28
N MET A 53 -28.73 0.61 -13.38
CA MET A 53 -27.84 1.77 -13.54
C MET A 53 -28.44 3.06 -12.95
N ALA A 54 -29.70 3.03 -12.49
CA ALA A 54 -30.37 4.17 -11.90
C ALA A 54 -29.69 4.57 -10.58
N GLY A 55 -28.99 5.71 -10.59
CA GLY A 55 -28.27 6.26 -9.43
C GLY A 55 -26.75 6.11 -9.48
N VAL A 56 -26.19 5.51 -10.54
CA VAL A 56 -24.74 5.47 -10.77
C VAL A 56 -24.24 6.86 -11.18
N PRO A 57 -23.32 7.50 -10.40
CA PRO A 57 -22.80 8.83 -10.74
C PRO A 57 -22.11 8.83 -12.11
N GLY A 58 -22.47 9.77 -12.98
CA GLY A 58 -21.90 9.88 -14.33
C GLY A 58 -22.58 9.00 -15.39
N ALA A 59 -23.54 8.16 -15.03
CA ALA A 59 -24.42 7.47 -15.99
C ALA A 59 -25.50 8.44 -16.51
N SER A 60 -25.11 9.44 -17.31
CA SER A 60 -26.05 10.32 -18.00
C SER A 60 -26.52 9.65 -19.29
N ASP A 61 -27.79 9.26 -19.35
CA ASP A 61 -28.49 8.78 -20.56
C ASP A 61 -27.66 7.85 -21.46
N VAL A 62 -27.33 6.66 -20.94
CA VAL A 62 -26.88 5.56 -21.79
C VAL A 62 -28.09 5.17 -22.64
N GLY A 63 -28.08 5.57 -23.90
CA GLY A 63 -29.13 5.22 -24.86
C GLY A 63 -29.44 3.73 -24.76
N LEU A 64 -30.64 3.45 -24.25
CA LEU A 64 -31.32 2.17 -24.03
C LEU A 64 -30.39 0.95 -24.20
N PHE A 65 -29.98 0.35 -23.10
CA PHE A 65 -29.43 -1.01 -23.12
C PHE A 65 -30.53 -1.92 -23.69
N GLU A 66 -30.53 -2.16 -25.00
CA GLU A 66 -31.63 -2.86 -25.70
C GLU A 66 -31.37 -4.37 -25.79
N VAL A 67 -30.10 -4.74 -25.94
CA VAL A 67 -29.69 -6.12 -26.17
C VAL A 67 -28.56 -6.52 -25.25
N ALA A 68 -28.82 -7.49 -24.38
CA ALA A 68 -27.80 -8.27 -23.69
C ALA A 68 -27.54 -9.56 -24.48
N ILE A 69 -26.28 -9.84 -24.76
CA ILE A 69 -25.87 -10.99 -25.57
C ILE A 69 -25.20 -12.09 -24.76
N ASP A 70 -24.62 -11.75 -23.62
CA ASP A 70 -23.90 -12.71 -22.79
C ASP A 70 -23.83 -12.30 -21.32
N VAL A 71 -23.57 -13.28 -20.45
CA VAL A 71 -23.35 -13.11 -19.02
C VAL A 71 -22.16 -13.96 -18.58
N SER A 72 -21.32 -13.43 -17.69
CA SER A 72 -20.24 -14.23 -17.11
C SER A 72 -20.79 -15.42 -16.31
N ALA A 73 -20.00 -16.49 -16.22
CA ALA A 73 -20.32 -17.70 -15.46
C ALA A 73 -20.83 -17.41 -14.04
N ASP A 74 -20.23 -16.43 -13.37
CA ASP A 74 -20.54 -15.98 -12.00
C ASP A 74 -21.70 -14.97 -11.91
N GLY A 75 -22.29 -14.56 -13.05
CA GLY A 75 -23.42 -13.64 -13.10
C GLY A 75 -23.08 -12.17 -12.83
N ARG A 76 -21.80 -11.78 -12.82
CA ARG A 76 -21.36 -10.43 -12.41
C ARG A 76 -21.14 -9.47 -13.57
N LYS A 77 -20.97 -9.97 -14.80
CA LYS A 77 -20.70 -9.14 -15.98
C LYS A 77 -21.73 -9.39 -17.06
N LEU A 78 -22.17 -8.30 -17.70
CA LEU A 78 -23.06 -8.35 -18.86
C LEU A 78 -22.37 -7.74 -20.07
N LEU A 79 -22.59 -8.36 -21.22
CA LEU A 79 -22.20 -7.82 -22.51
C LEU A 79 -23.43 -7.55 -23.34
N GLY A 80 -23.36 -6.51 -24.17
CA GLY A 80 -24.44 -6.19 -25.07
C GLY A 80 -24.10 -5.13 -26.09
N PHE A 81 -25.11 -4.71 -26.83
CA PHE A 81 -24.99 -3.63 -27.79
C PHE A 81 -26.27 -2.79 -27.88
N THR A 82 -26.14 -1.61 -28.49
CA THR A 82 -27.26 -0.71 -28.81
C THR A 82 -27.63 -0.87 -30.29
N ARG A 83 -28.92 -0.98 -30.65
CA ARG A 83 -29.31 -1.19 -32.06
C ARG A 83 -29.26 0.10 -32.87
N ILE A 84 -29.53 1.23 -32.24
CA ILE A 84 -29.63 2.54 -32.92
C ILE A 84 -28.24 3.10 -33.25
N LEU A 85 -27.25 2.91 -32.39
CA LEU A 85 -25.89 3.46 -32.56
C LEU A 85 -24.82 2.39 -32.88
N GLY A 86 -25.14 1.10 -32.78
CA GLY A 86 -24.20 0.01 -33.03
C GLY A 86 -23.05 -0.05 -32.03
N LEU A 87 -23.20 0.61 -30.87
CA LEU A 87 -22.18 0.63 -29.82
C LEU A 87 -22.28 -0.62 -28.98
N ASN A 88 -21.15 -1.29 -28.77
CA ASN A 88 -21.01 -2.36 -27.79
C ASN A 88 -20.87 -1.76 -26.39
N TRP A 89 -21.42 -2.45 -25.40
CA TRP A 89 -21.30 -2.06 -23.99
C TRP A 89 -20.98 -3.28 -23.13
N GLN A 90 -20.33 -3.00 -22.00
CA GLN A 90 -20.08 -3.95 -20.92
C GLN A 90 -20.51 -3.29 -19.62
N ILE A 91 -21.18 -4.05 -18.75
CA ILE A 91 -21.56 -3.61 -17.40
C ILE A 91 -21.01 -4.60 -16.39
N ASP A 92 -20.46 -4.05 -15.32
CA ASP A 92 -20.06 -4.78 -14.12
C ASP A 92 -21.11 -4.56 -13.03
N LEU A 93 -21.78 -5.64 -12.59
CA LEU A 93 -23.01 -5.59 -11.80
C LEU A 93 -22.75 -5.51 -10.29
N ASP A 94 -21.57 -5.90 -9.82
CA ASP A 94 -21.21 -5.87 -8.39
C ASP A 94 -20.23 -4.72 -8.05
N GLY A 95 -19.92 -3.87 -9.03
CA GLY A 95 -18.96 -2.77 -8.88
C GLY A 95 -17.51 -3.24 -8.78
N THR A 96 -17.24 -4.54 -8.93
CA THR A 96 -15.89 -5.10 -8.94
C THR A 96 -15.36 -5.11 -10.37
N GLY A 97 -15.14 -3.90 -10.92
CA GLY A 97 -14.43 -3.73 -12.18
C GLY A 97 -13.23 -4.67 -12.25
N ALA A 98 -13.00 -5.29 -13.43
CA ALA A 98 -12.02 -6.35 -13.68
C ALA A 98 -10.90 -6.39 -12.63
N CYS A 99 -11.00 -7.38 -11.73
CA CYS A 99 -10.19 -7.36 -10.53
C CYS A 99 -8.70 -7.27 -10.86
N SER A 100 -8.05 -6.23 -10.35
CA SER A 100 -6.64 -5.95 -10.62
C SER A 100 -5.81 -6.43 -9.43
N PRO A 101 -4.82 -7.31 -9.65
CA PRO A 101 -3.84 -7.61 -8.61
C PRO A 101 -3.11 -6.33 -8.19
N PRO A 102 -2.55 -6.28 -6.97
CA PRO A 102 -1.79 -5.11 -6.55
C PRO A 102 -0.57 -4.91 -7.46
N LEU A 103 -0.32 -3.67 -7.86
CA LEU A 103 0.81 -3.26 -8.68
C LEU A 103 1.49 -2.07 -8.01
N LEU A 104 2.82 -2.14 -7.90
CA LEU A 104 3.62 -1.06 -7.31
C LEU A 104 3.49 0.22 -8.14
N THR A 105 3.13 1.33 -7.49
CA THR A 105 3.03 2.64 -8.16
C THR A 105 4.37 3.34 -8.33
N GLU A 106 5.36 2.90 -7.56
CA GLU A 106 6.76 3.33 -7.63
C GLU A 106 7.65 2.15 -7.25
N PRO A 107 8.89 2.04 -7.79
CA PRO A 107 9.88 1.18 -7.14
C PRO A 107 10.00 1.63 -5.66
N PRO A 108 10.34 0.74 -4.71
CA PRO A 108 10.55 1.17 -3.33
C PRO A 108 11.63 2.23 -3.34
N ASN A 109 11.22 3.48 -3.22
CA ASN A 109 12.14 4.59 -3.18
C ASN A 109 12.92 4.41 -1.87
N ASP A 110 14.24 4.52 -1.94
CA ASP A 110 15.19 4.63 -0.83
C ASP A 110 14.91 5.90 0.01
N PHE A 111 13.67 6.11 0.44
CA PHE A 111 13.30 7.27 1.23
C PHE A 111 13.75 7.01 2.67
N GLN A 112 14.97 7.50 2.92
CA GLN A 112 15.76 7.49 4.14
C GLN A 112 16.57 6.22 4.40
N GLN A 113 17.54 5.99 3.53
CA GLN A 113 18.78 5.31 3.89
C GLN A 113 19.51 6.08 5.01
N ASP A 114 19.92 5.36 6.04
CA ASP A 114 20.70 5.80 7.21
C ASP A 114 19.99 6.71 8.24
N PRO A 115 18.91 6.28 8.93
CA PRO A 115 18.63 6.87 10.23
C PRO A 115 19.78 6.57 11.19
N ASN A 116 20.25 7.61 11.87
CA ASN A 116 21.10 7.46 13.04
C ASN A 116 20.35 6.68 14.12
N ILE A 117 21.09 5.96 14.98
CA ILE A 117 20.52 5.32 16.16
C ILE A 117 19.67 6.33 16.96
N GLY A 118 18.50 5.90 17.41
CA GLY A 118 17.56 6.73 18.17
C GLY A 118 16.60 7.59 17.33
N LEU A 119 16.77 7.64 16.00
CA LEU A 119 15.79 8.25 15.09
C LEU A 119 14.71 7.24 14.69
N PHE A 120 13.93 7.57 13.65
CA PHE A 120 12.89 6.72 13.09
C PHE A 120 13.24 6.29 11.65
N LEU A 121 12.81 5.09 11.26
CA LEU A 121 12.90 4.54 9.92
C LEU A 121 11.48 4.37 9.36
N VAL A 122 11.27 4.73 8.10
CA VAL A 122 9.97 4.57 7.42
C VAL A 122 10.16 3.84 6.11
N PHE A 123 9.38 2.79 5.89
CA PHE A 123 9.26 2.13 4.60
C PHE A 123 7.85 2.32 4.03
N ASN A 124 7.76 2.47 2.71
CA ASN A 124 6.48 2.62 2.01
C ASN A 124 6.32 1.52 0.94
N ALA A 125 5.14 0.93 0.88
CA ALA A 125 4.73 -0.05 -0.12
C ALA A 125 3.53 0.44 -0.93
N ALA A 126 3.66 1.56 -1.65
CA ALA A 126 2.56 2.10 -2.43
C ALA A 126 2.16 1.18 -3.59
N VAL A 127 0.90 0.74 -3.59
CA VAL A 127 0.29 -0.07 -4.64
C VAL A 127 -1.02 0.54 -5.14
N ILE A 128 -1.36 0.22 -6.38
CA ILE A 128 -2.71 0.33 -6.94
C ILE A 128 -3.27 -1.07 -7.16
N GLY A 129 -4.59 -1.21 -7.12
CA GLY A 129 -5.25 -2.49 -7.32
C GLY A 129 -6.71 -2.42 -6.87
N SER A 130 -7.42 -3.54 -6.99
CA SER A 130 -8.76 -3.68 -6.40
C SER A 130 -8.70 -3.58 -4.86
N SER A 131 -9.83 -3.21 -4.24
CA SER A 131 -10.00 -3.04 -2.79
C SER A 131 -9.67 -4.30 -1.97
N ASP A 132 -9.70 -4.18 -0.64
CA ASP A 132 -9.30 -5.24 0.31
C ASP A 132 -7.83 -5.64 0.14
N ILE A 133 -6.96 -4.62 0.20
CA ILE A 133 -5.51 -4.78 0.11
C ILE A 133 -4.95 -5.10 1.49
N ASP A 134 -4.34 -6.27 1.60
CA ASP A 134 -3.60 -6.73 2.77
C ASP A 134 -2.11 -6.49 2.61
N TYR A 135 -1.45 -6.08 3.69
CA TYR A 135 0.00 -5.85 3.76
C TYR A 135 0.62 -6.76 4.82
N GLN A 136 1.84 -7.23 4.56
CA GLN A 136 2.68 -7.88 5.55
C GLN A 136 4.14 -7.53 5.31
N TRP A 137 4.76 -6.86 6.28
CA TRP A 137 6.19 -6.58 6.28
C TRP A 137 7.00 -7.74 6.85
N TYR A 138 8.19 -7.93 6.31
CA TYR A 138 9.15 -8.95 6.70
C TYR A 138 10.54 -8.34 6.87
N LYS A 139 11.27 -8.83 7.87
CA LYS A 139 12.68 -8.51 8.11
C LYS A 139 13.47 -9.80 8.07
N ASN A 140 14.49 -9.87 7.21
CA ASN A 140 15.33 -11.05 7.02
C ASN A 140 14.51 -12.33 6.77
N GLY A 141 13.36 -12.20 6.09
CA GLY A 141 12.45 -13.31 5.80
C GLY A 141 11.46 -13.67 6.91
N VAL A 142 11.50 -13.00 8.06
CA VAL A 142 10.59 -13.24 9.19
C VAL A 142 9.48 -12.17 9.18
N ALA A 143 8.23 -12.61 9.28
CA ALA A 143 7.07 -11.70 9.34
C ALA A 143 7.17 -10.82 10.59
N MET A 144 7.05 -9.51 10.40
CA MET A 144 7.07 -8.53 11.47
C MET A 144 5.69 -8.40 12.12
N THR A 145 5.68 -8.00 13.38
CA THR A 145 4.48 -7.65 14.14
C THR A 145 4.70 -6.33 14.85
N ASP A 146 3.63 -5.57 15.03
CA ASP A 146 3.68 -4.35 15.83
C ASP A 146 4.10 -4.68 17.27
N THR A 147 5.02 -3.88 17.81
CA THR A 147 5.44 -4.00 19.20
C THR A 147 4.39 -3.34 20.10
N PRO A 148 4.04 -3.93 21.25
CA PRO A 148 3.29 -3.21 22.28
C PRO A 148 4.05 -1.94 22.70
N ASN A 149 3.35 -0.82 22.82
CA ASN A 149 3.94 0.47 23.21
C ASN A 149 4.78 0.33 24.51
N PRO A 150 6.11 0.55 24.49
CA PRO A 150 7.00 0.20 25.59
C PRO A 150 7.30 1.37 26.55
N PHE A 151 6.49 2.44 26.54
CA PHE A 151 6.58 3.46 27.58
C PHE A 151 5.98 2.97 28.91
N ASP A 152 6.53 1.88 29.47
CA ASP A 152 6.51 1.66 30.91
C ASP A 152 7.82 2.25 31.48
N PRO A 153 7.76 3.40 32.19
CA PRO A 153 8.94 4.03 32.78
C PRO A 153 9.62 3.17 33.86
N ASN A 154 9.08 2.00 34.21
CA ASN A 154 9.66 1.05 35.15
C ASN A 154 10.20 -0.23 34.48
N ASP A 155 10.10 -0.37 33.15
CA ASP A 155 10.61 -1.53 32.43
C ASP A 155 12.05 -1.25 31.93
N PRO A 156 13.09 -1.96 32.43
CA PRO A 156 14.47 -1.80 31.97
C PRO A 156 14.68 -2.22 30.50
N THR A 157 13.67 -2.80 29.84
CA THR A 157 13.67 -3.10 28.40
C THR A 157 13.09 -1.97 27.53
N SER A 158 12.66 -0.86 28.13
CA SER A 158 12.12 0.35 27.48
C SER A 158 13.07 1.04 26.46
N PHE A 159 14.28 0.52 26.30
CA PHE A 159 15.26 0.99 25.31
C PHE A 159 15.22 0.22 23.96
N THR A 160 14.22 -0.63 23.69
CA THR A 160 14.09 -1.32 22.39
C THR A 160 13.47 -0.43 21.31
N SER A 161 13.63 -0.82 20.04
CA SER A 161 12.90 -0.22 18.93
C SER A 161 11.39 -0.47 19.04
N ILE A 162 10.61 0.47 18.53
CA ILE A 162 9.14 0.40 18.49
C ILE A 162 8.69 0.25 17.06
N VAL A 163 8.05 -0.87 16.75
CA VAL A 163 7.52 -1.17 15.41
C VAL A 163 6.02 -0.92 15.38
N TYR A 164 5.55 -0.18 14.36
CA TYR A 164 4.13 0.01 14.09
C TYR A 164 3.84 0.00 12.59
N GLY A 165 2.67 -0.50 12.21
CA GLY A 165 2.26 -0.58 10.80
C GLY A 165 2.80 -1.80 10.04
N ALA A 166 3.21 -2.86 10.73
CA ALA A 166 3.73 -4.10 10.13
C ALA A 166 2.74 -4.81 9.19
N THR A 167 1.45 -4.48 9.29
CA THR A 167 0.40 -4.93 8.36
C THR A 167 -0.30 -3.77 7.65
N THR A 168 0.41 -2.67 7.40
CA THR A 168 -0.12 -1.49 6.69
C THR A 168 0.81 -1.05 5.56
N GLN A 169 0.37 -0.07 4.76
CA GLN A 169 1.16 0.47 3.65
C GLN A 169 2.51 1.04 4.09
N GLN A 170 2.57 1.62 5.30
CA GLN A 170 3.80 2.21 5.84
C GLN A 170 4.23 1.46 7.09
N LEU A 171 5.46 0.95 7.06
CA LEU A 171 6.13 0.43 8.25
C LEU A 171 6.93 1.56 8.88
N PHE A 172 6.78 1.72 10.19
CA PHE A 172 7.58 2.63 10.97
C PHE A 172 8.34 1.88 12.07
N ILE A 173 9.57 2.31 12.29
CA ILE A 173 10.42 1.83 13.39
C ILE A 173 10.95 3.07 14.11
N ASP A 174 10.48 3.35 15.31
CA ASP A 174 11.01 4.42 16.17
C ASP A 174 12.12 3.90 17.07
N ASN A 175 12.99 4.82 17.52
CA ASN A 175 14.17 4.51 18.34
C ASN A 175 15.00 3.40 17.68
N VAL A 176 15.38 3.61 16.42
CA VAL A 176 16.11 2.64 15.61
C VAL A 176 17.41 2.26 16.30
N LEU A 177 17.70 0.96 16.36
CA LEU A 177 18.89 0.39 16.97
C LEU A 177 19.66 -0.48 15.97
N CYS A 178 20.88 -0.86 16.33
CA CYS A 178 21.69 -1.78 15.53
C CYS A 178 20.98 -3.09 15.17
N GLN A 179 20.15 -3.61 16.08
CA GLN A 179 19.38 -4.82 15.84
C GLN A 179 18.35 -4.64 14.72
N ASP A 180 17.98 -3.42 14.35
CA ASP A 180 17.02 -3.09 13.29
C ASP A 180 17.63 -3.10 11.90
N MET A 181 18.94 -3.31 11.77
CA MET A 181 19.52 -3.58 10.46
C MET A 181 18.98 -4.87 9.84
N GLY A 182 18.84 -4.85 8.52
CA GLY A 182 18.47 -6.04 7.78
C GLY A 182 17.83 -5.74 6.44
N VAL A 183 17.38 -6.82 5.81
CA VAL A 183 16.68 -6.78 4.54
C VAL A 183 15.18 -6.78 4.81
N TYR A 184 14.52 -5.70 4.41
CA TYR A 184 13.09 -5.50 4.56
C TYR A 184 12.38 -5.74 3.24
N HIS A 185 11.23 -6.41 3.26
CA HIS A 185 10.32 -6.45 2.12
C HIS A 185 8.87 -6.50 2.60
N CYS A 186 7.96 -6.09 1.73
CA CYS A 186 6.53 -6.16 1.99
C CYS A 186 5.88 -7.06 0.94
N VAL A 187 4.98 -7.93 1.40
CA VAL A 187 4.08 -8.69 0.54
C VAL A 187 2.72 -8.00 0.60
N VAL A 188 2.21 -7.64 -0.58
CA VAL A 188 0.92 -6.96 -0.71
C VAL A 188 -0.01 -7.83 -1.54
N SER A 189 -1.20 -8.12 -1.02
CA SER A 189 -2.16 -9.01 -1.65
C SER A 189 -3.56 -8.43 -1.67
N ASN A 190 -4.35 -8.87 -2.65
CA ASN A 190 -5.80 -8.78 -2.62
C ASN A 190 -6.38 -10.09 -3.19
N ALA A 191 -7.70 -10.15 -3.37
CA ALA A 191 -8.38 -11.33 -3.88
C ALA A 191 -7.87 -11.85 -5.25
N CYS A 192 -7.11 -11.04 -5.99
CA CYS A 192 -6.78 -11.27 -7.39
C CYS A 192 -5.29 -11.46 -7.65
N GLY A 193 -4.46 -11.29 -6.63
CA GLY A 193 -3.07 -11.66 -6.70
C GLY A 193 -2.24 -11.05 -5.59
N THR A 194 -0.94 -11.20 -5.76
CA THR A 194 0.06 -10.77 -4.79
C THR A 194 1.22 -10.14 -5.54
N VAL A 195 1.76 -9.07 -4.97
CA VAL A 195 3.02 -8.47 -5.41
C VAL A 195 3.97 -8.40 -4.22
N SER A 196 5.24 -8.73 -4.45
CA SER A 196 6.30 -8.48 -3.48
C SER A 196 6.96 -7.16 -3.82
N VAL A 197 7.04 -6.27 -2.85
CA VAL A 197 7.95 -5.13 -2.92
C VAL A 197 9.38 -5.68 -2.95
N PRO A 198 10.25 -5.21 -3.86
CA PRO A 198 11.66 -5.57 -3.86
C PRO A 198 12.31 -5.32 -2.49
N PRO A 199 13.29 -6.14 -2.07
CA PRO A 199 13.91 -5.95 -0.78
C PRO A 199 14.67 -4.62 -0.69
N VAL A 200 14.48 -3.89 0.40
CA VAL A 200 15.22 -2.67 0.76
C VAL A 200 16.16 -3.01 1.91
N ILE A 201 17.40 -2.51 1.85
CA ILE A 201 18.34 -2.67 2.95
C ILE A 201 18.10 -1.53 3.94
N GLY A 202 17.60 -1.88 5.13
CA GLY A 202 17.63 -0.97 6.27
C GLY A 202 19.04 -0.95 6.83
N THR A 203 19.82 0.07 6.46
CA THR A 203 21.08 0.38 7.13
C THR A 203 20.78 1.29 8.31
N VAL A 204 21.36 0.97 9.45
CA VAL A 204 21.37 1.86 10.60
C VAL A 204 22.77 2.41 10.66
N GLY A 205 22.91 3.72 10.45
CA GLY A 205 24.19 4.39 10.66
C GLY A 205 24.51 4.32 12.15
N PRO A 206 25.60 3.65 12.57
CA PRO A 206 26.01 3.72 13.96
C PRO A 206 26.49 5.13 14.25
N LEU A 207 25.97 5.72 15.32
CA LEU A 207 26.70 6.73 16.07
C LEU A 207 27.79 5.98 16.85
N CYS A 208 28.94 5.73 16.23
CA CYS A 208 30.14 5.75 17.04
C CYS A 208 30.33 7.24 17.37
N PRO A 209 30.22 7.67 18.63
CA PRO A 209 30.23 9.10 18.95
C PRO A 209 31.51 9.80 18.45
N GLY A 210 32.57 9.05 18.18
CA GLY A 210 33.84 9.53 17.61
C GLY A 210 33.90 9.74 16.09
N ASP A 211 32.92 9.30 15.28
CA ASP A 211 32.90 9.58 13.82
C ASP A 211 32.14 10.88 13.56
N ILE A 212 32.86 11.98 13.63
CA ILE A 212 32.31 13.33 13.56
C ILE A 212 31.99 13.71 12.12
N ASN A 213 32.71 13.13 11.15
CA ASN A 213 32.56 13.44 9.73
C ASN A 213 31.57 12.52 8.99
N ALA A 214 31.10 11.46 9.65
CA ALA A 214 30.14 10.47 9.18
C ALA A 214 30.63 9.62 7.98
N ASP A 215 31.94 9.38 7.87
CA ASP A 215 32.52 8.50 6.85
C ASP A 215 32.56 7.02 7.24
N ARG A 216 32.03 6.70 8.43
CA ARG A 216 31.88 5.37 9.04
C ARG A 216 33.18 4.81 9.61
N VAL A 217 34.21 5.62 9.81
CA VAL A 217 35.45 5.21 10.48
C VAL A 217 35.84 6.29 11.48
N VAL A 218 36.15 5.93 12.73
CA VAL A 218 36.76 6.90 13.65
C VAL A 218 38.26 6.98 13.34
N ASP A 219 38.70 8.02 12.63
CA ASP A 219 40.11 8.17 12.24
C ASP A 219 40.69 9.58 12.43
N LEU A 220 41.83 9.85 11.77
CA LEU A 220 42.53 11.12 11.88
C LEU A 220 41.71 12.30 11.35
N SER A 221 40.74 12.04 10.47
CA SER A 221 39.82 13.03 9.90
C SER A 221 38.84 13.52 10.96
N ASP A 222 38.31 12.61 11.79
CA ASP A 222 37.45 12.98 12.94
C ASP A 222 38.25 13.68 14.02
N LEU A 223 39.43 13.15 14.34
CA LEU A 223 40.32 13.80 15.29
C LEU A 223 40.67 15.22 14.84
N ALA A 224 40.92 15.43 13.54
CA ALA A 224 41.16 16.76 12.99
C ALA A 224 39.92 17.66 13.10
N GLY A 225 38.72 17.11 12.88
CA GLY A 225 37.44 17.80 13.08
C GLY A 225 37.29 18.27 14.53
N LEU A 226 37.44 17.37 15.49
CA LEU A 226 37.38 17.70 16.92
C LEU A 226 38.41 18.77 17.31
N LEU A 227 39.66 18.59 16.90
CA LEU A 227 40.75 19.51 17.26
C LEU A 227 40.59 20.90 16.63
N ALA A 228 39.91 21.02 15.49
CA ALA A 228 39.62 22.31 14.87
C ALA A 228 38.70 23.19 15.73
N HIS A 229 37.90 22.57 16.61
CA HIS A 229 36.91 23.21 17.46
C HIS A 229 37.25 23.09 18.96
N PHE A 230 38.45 22.62 19.31
CA PHE A 230 38.83 22.38 20.70
C PHE A 230 38.75 23.66 21.56
N GLY A 231 38.02 23.59 22.67
CA GLY A 231 37.71 24.70 23.57
C GLY A 231 36.50 25.53 23.17
N GLN A 232 35.77 25.16 22.11
CA GLN A 232 34.53 25.83 21.72
C GLN A 232 33.41 25.56 22.74
N THR A 233 32.59 26.57 23.02
CA THR A 233 31.37 26.45 23.84
C THR A 233 30.13 26.66 22.98
N ASN A 234 28.99 26.12 23.41
CA ASN A 234 27.77 25.98 22.60
C ASN A 234 28.03 25.15 21.33
N ALA A 235 28.85 24.12 21.45
CA ALA A 235 29.12 23.16 20.40
C ALA A 235 28.04 22.07 20.35
N TYR A 236 28.01 21.36 19.22
CA TYR A 236 27.26 20.13 19.03
C TYR A 236 28.20 19.07 18.43
N THR A 237 27.68 17.87 18.22
CA THR A 237 28.43 16.72 17.69
C THR A 237 29.25 17.02 16.42
N PRO A 238 28.77 17.76 15.41
CA PRO A 238 29.56 18.10 14.21
C PRO A 238 30.78 18.97 14.50
N GLU A 239 30.76 19.75 15.59
CA GLU A 239 31.90 20.52 16.07
C GLU A 239 32.78 19.71 17.05
N GLY A 240 32.48 18.44 17.29
CA GLY A 240 33.28 17.57 18.16
C GLY A 240 32.86 17.56 19.64
N ASP A 241 31.68 18.06 19.99
CA ASP A 241 31.04 17.81 21.30
C ASP A 241 30.35 16.43 21.26
N ILE A 242 31.14 15.42 21.61
CA ILE A 242 30.76 14.00 21.54
C ILE A 242 29.98 13.60 22.79
N THR A 243 30.26 14.24 23.92
CA THR A 243 29.62 13.95 25.21
C THR A 243 28.27 14.65 25.40
N GLY A 244 27.97 15.66 24.57
CA GLY A 244 26.73 16.42 24.57
C GLY A 244 26.65 17.45 25.69
N ASP A 245 27.78 17.89 26.23
CA ASP A 245 27.85 18.85 27.33
C ASP A 245 27.97 20.31 26.86
N HIS A 246 27.91 20.52 25.54
CA HIS A 246 28.02 21.78 24.82
C HIS A 246 29.40 22.44 24.88
N VAL A 247 30.44 21.68 25.24
CA VAL A 247 31.84 22.11 25.19
C VAL A 247 32.64 21.07 24.42
N VAL A 248 33.64 21.51 23.63
CA VAL A 248 34.59 20.59 23.00
C VAL A 248 35.85 20.56 23.87
N ASP A 249 36.05 19.51 24.65
CA ASP A 249 37.19 19.41 25.57
C ASP A 249 37.85 18.02 25.63
N LEU A 250 38.61 17.77 26.70
CA LEU A 250 39.32 16.51 26.88
C LEU A 250 38.39 15.30 27.06
N ALA A 251 37.16 15.50 27.52
CA ALA A 251 36.16 14.46 27.63
C ALA A 251 35.73 13.97 26.24
N ASP A 252 35.51 14.88 25.29
CA ASP A 252 35.20 14.52 23.90
C ASP A 252 36.38 13.86 23.21
N LEU A 253 37.59 14.42 23.40
CA LEU A 253 38.80 13.82 22.87
C LEU A 253 39.01 12.40 23.40
N ALA A 254 38.75 12.17 24.69
CA ALA A 254 38.82 10.83 25.29
C ALA A 254 37.74 9.90 24.71
N GLY A 255 36.52 10.42 24.47
CA GLY A 255 35.44 9.69 23.81
C GLY A 255 35.79 9.27 22.39
N LEU A 256 36.35 10.17 21.58
CA LEU A 256 36.84 9.87 20.23
C LEU A 256 37.95 8.83 20.26
N LEU A 257 38.96 9.02 21.12
CA LEU A 257 40.11 8.13 21.19
C LEU A 257 39.77 6.72 21.70
N ALA A 258 38.69 6.57 22.48
CA ALA A 258 38.20 5.27 22.93
C ALA A 258 37.72 4.40 21.76
N GLU A 259 37.27 5.03 20.68
CA GLU A 259 36.74 4.37 19.49
C GLU A 259 37.70 4.46 18.27
N PHE A 260 38.91 5.00 18.45
CA PHE A 260 39.82 5.30 17.35
C PHE A 260 40.27 4.04 16.59
N GLY A 261 40.12 4.09 15.27
CA GLY A 261 40.38 2.98 14.34
C GLY A 261 39.22 1.99 14.23
N ASN A 262 38.12 2.19 14.96
CA ASN A 262 36.93 1.38 14.79
C ASN A 262 36.19 1.80 13.52
N VAL A 263 35.75 0.80 12.76
CA VAL A 263 34.80 1.03 11.68
C VAL A 263 33.42 0.94 12.29
N CYS A 264 32.64 1.98 12.06
CA CYS A 264 31.33 2.15 12.65
C CYS A 264 30.35 1.29 11.88
N PHE A 265 30.18 0.07 12.38
CA PHE A 265 29.12 -0.82 11.97
C PHE A 265 28.40 -1.36 13.19
N CYS A 266 27.08 -1.42 13.10
CA CYS A 266 26.34 -2.41 13.85
C CYS A 266 26.81 -3.81 13.36
N PRO A 267 27.16 -4.75 14.26
CA PRO A 267 27.72 -6.05 13.87
C PRO A 267 26.76 -6.93 13.06
#